data_AF-A0A4Q6EIC4-F1
#
_entry.id   AF-A0A4Q6EIC4-F1
#
_cell.length_a   1.000
_cell.length_b   1.000
_cell.length_c   1.000
_cell.angle_alpha   90.00
_cell.angle_beta   90.00
_cell.angle_gamma   90.00
#
_symmetry.space_group_name_H-M   'P 1'
#
loop_
_entity.id
_entity.type
_entity.pdbx_description
1 polymer ?
#
loop_
_entity_poly.entity_id
_entity_poly.type
_entity_poly.pdbx_seq_one_letter_code
_entity_poly.pdbx_strand_id
1 'polypeptide(L)'
;MAGSVNMLNIGKSGLMISKQSMTTTGHNISNVNTEGYSRQNVDQTAGPTITNGRLSFGTGAWAKSVSRVSDEYLDRRIQAESKNMANVEEKDIYLQQTEQIFNESNNDGLNQLSAKFFNEFRKLSTDTSSSAIRASVREASVQLTGDIRRMDRELKEVAKNIDTRIEGYVREVNSLAKEVRDLNLDIEKAELGGGQAPDLYDKRDLALKKLGSMAEISTNRDKNGRITVNMQGHAALVVGENLNPLEVLRTPPDPASGKKEGSLDIFVKDPVLTKLTNRITTG
;
A
#
# COMPACT_ATOMS: atom_id res chain seq x y z
N MET A 1 28.88 -24.07 -52.18
CA MET A 1 27.75 -23.13 -52.03
C MET A 1 27.14 -23.07 -50.62
N ALA A 2 27.55 -23.91 -49.66
CA ALA A 2 27.02 -23.88 -48.28
C ALA A 2 27.51 -22.68 -47.42
N GLY A 3 28.67 -22.08 -47.75
CA GLY A 3 29.24 -20.97 -46.95
C GLY A 3 28.55 -19.62 -47.14
N SER A 4 28.04 -19.29 -48.34
CA SER A 4 27.39 -18.01 -48.61
C SER A 4 26.02 -17.89 -47.94
N VAL A 5 25.23 -18.98 -47.93
CA VAL A 5 23.93 -19.04 -47.25
C VAL A 5 24.10 -18.88 -45.73
N ASN A 6 25.15 -19.46 -45.15
CA ASN A 6 25.43 -19.32 -43.72
C ASN A 6 25.82 -17.87 -43.35
N MET A 7 26.67 -17.21 -44.15
CA MET A 7 27.02 -15.80 -43.92
C MET A 7 25.81 -14.86 -44.05
N LEU A 8 24.94 -15.08 -45.04
CA LEU A 8 23.71 -14.30 -45.20
C LEU A 8 22.74 -14.51 -44.02
N ASN A 9 22.65 -15.72 -43.48
CA ASN A 9 21.84 -16.00 -42.30
C ASN A 9 22.39 -15.34 -41.03
N ILE A 10 23.72 -15.31 -40.85
CA ILE A 10 24.38 -14.59 -39.75
C ILE A 10 24.14 -13.07 -39.87
N GLY A 11 24.26 -12.51 -41.08
CA GLY A 11 23.97 -11.10 -41.32
C GLY A 11 22.49 -10.75 -41.07
N LYS A 12 21.57 -11.62 -41.49
CA LYS A 12 20.13 -11.47 -41.24
C LYS A 12 19.80 -11.51 -39.75
N SER A 13 20.38 -12.45 -38.99
CA SER A 13 20.12 -12.57 -37.56
C SER A 13 20.70 -11.39 -36.78
N GLY A 14 21.90 -10.92 -37.14
CA GLY A 14 22.48 -9.69 -36.60
C GLY A 14 21.60 -8.47 -36.82
N LEU A 15 21.11 -8.25 -38.05
CA LEU A 15 20.22 -7.12 -38.36
C LEU A 15 18.89 -7.18 -37.60
N MET A 16 18.29 -8.36 -37.48
CA MET A 16 17.05 -8.55 -36.72
C MET A 16 17.24 -8.22 -35.23
N ILE A 17 18.37 -8.63 -34.65
CA ILE A 17 18.72 -8.29 -33.26
C ILE A 17 18.94 -6.80 -33.10
N SER A 18 19.71 -6.15 -34.00
CA SER A 18 19.90 -4.70 -33.95
C SER A 18 18.59 -3.95 -34.05
N LYS A 19 17.68 -4.37 -34.94
CA LYS A 19 16.33 -3.81 -35.04
C LYS A 19 15.58 -3.96 -33.71
N GLN A 20 15.58 -5.15 -33.11
CA GLN A 20 14.92 -5.40 -31.82
C GLN A 20 15.51 -4.53 -30.72
N SER A 21 16.84 -4.40 -30.62
CA SER A 21 17.51 -3.53 -29.65
C SER A 21 17.15 -2.06 -29.84
N MET A 22 17.04 -1.58 -31.09
CA MET A 22 16.59 -0.22 -31.37
C MET A 22 15.12 -0.01 -30.96
N THR A 23 14.25 -0.99 -31.23
CA THR A 23 12.84 -0.95 -30.79
C THR A 23 12.75 -0.92 -29.26
N THR A 24 13.49 -1.75 -28.55
CA THR A 24 13.54 -1.73 -27.07
C THR A 24 14.08 -0.40 -26.54
N THR A 25 15.10 0.18 -27.16
CA THR A 25 15.58 1.52 -26.80
C THR A 25 14.51 2.59 -27.02
N GLY A 26 13.78 2.56 -28.13
CA GLY A 26 12.65 3.46 -28.38
C GLY A 26 11.53 3.30 -27.36
N HIS A 27 11.23 2.05 -26.97
CA HIS A 27 10.25 1.73 -25.92
C HIS A 27 10.70 2.28 -24.56
N ASN A 28 11.96 2.09 -24.20
CA ASN A 28 12.54 2.64 -22.97
C ASN A 28 12.47 4.16 -22.91
N ILE A 29 12.84 4.85 -24.00
CA ILE A 29 12.79 6.31 -24.07
C ILE A 29 11.35 6.82 -23.93
N SER A 30 10.41 6.14 -24.60
CA SER A 30 9.00 6.54 -24.57
C SER A 30 8.37 6.35 -23.18
N ASN A 31 8.86 5.41 -22.39
CA ASN A 31 8.31 5.05 -21.08
C ASN A 31 9.19 5.44 -19.90
N VAL A 32 10.25 6.22 -20.11
CA VAL A 32 11.18 6.63 -19.03
C VAL A 32 10.48 7.38 -17.89
N ASN A 33 9.40 8.08 -18.19
CA ASN A 33 8.59 8.84 -17.23
C ASN A 33 7.31 8.10 -16.79
N THR A 34 7.12 6.85 -17.23
CA THR A 34 5.97 6.04 -16.82
C THR A 34 6.25 5.46 -15.43
N GLU A 35 5.34 5.69 -14.48
CA GLU A 35 5.48 5.16 -13.12
C GLU A 35 5.61 3.62 -13.13
N GLY A 36 6.58 3.10 -12.38
CA GLY A 36 6.81 1.66 -12.25
C GLY A 36 7.48 0.99 -13.45
N TYR A 37 7.82 1.74 -14.51
CA TYR A 37 8.53 1.20 -15.66
C TYR A 37 9.97 0.82 -15.32
N SER A 38 10.39 -0.36 -15.75
CA SER A 38 11.77 -0.81 -15.64
C SER A 38 12.46 -0.81 -17.01
N ARG A 39 13.75 -0.44 -17.03
CA ARG A 39 14.53 -0.46 -18.28
C ARG A 39 14.62 -1.89 -18.79
N GLN A 40 14.25 -2.09 -20.04
CA GLN A 40 14.31 -3.37 -20.73
C GLN A 40 15.62 -3.52 -21.50
N ASN A 41 16.20 -4.73 -21.48
CA ASN A 41 17.41 -5.09 -22.19
C ASN A 41 17.18 -6.33 -23.07
N VAL A 42 17.68 -6.32 -24.30
CA VAL A 42 17.62 -7.48 -25.19
C VAL A 42 18.79 -8.40 -24.89
N ASP A 43 18.51 -9.58 -24.36
CA ASP A 43 19.53 -10.58 -24.07
C ASP A 43 19.89 -11.34 -25.35
N GLN A 44 21.15 -11.26 -25.75
CA GLN A 44 21.65 -11.93 -26.94
C GLN A 44 22.39 -13.20 -26.54
N THR A 45 22.18 -14.28 -27.30
CA THR A 45 22.93 -15.53 -27.16
C THR A 45 23.47 -15.99 -28.50
N ALA A 46 24.53 -16.79 -28.49
CA ALA A 46 25.00 -17.43 -29.71
C ALA A 46 23.95 -18.45 -30.17
N GLY A 47 23.63 -18.45 -31.47
CA GLY A 47 22.74 -19.44 -32.06
C GLY A 47 23.31 -20.86 -31.93
N PRO A 48 22.46 -21.90 -31.93
CA PRO A 48 22.90 -23.28 -31.77
C PRO A 48 23.89 -23.66 -32.87
N THR A 49 25.00 -24.30 -32.48
CA THR A 49 26.04 -24.76 -33.39
C THR A 49 25.52 -25.88 -34.28
N ILE A 50 25.70 -25.77 -35.60
CA ILE A 50 25.43 -26.87 -36.53
C ILE A 50 26.73 -27.64 -36.73
N THR A 51 26.74 -28.90 -36.32
CA THR A 51 27.90 -29.80 -36.49
C THR A 51 27.71 -30.65 -37.74
N ASN A 52 28.70 -30.63 -38.64
CA ASN A 52 28.75 -31.52 -39.81
C ASN A 52 30.11 -32.23 -39.84
N GLY A 53 30.15 -33.50 -39.46
CA GLY A 53 31.39 -34.26 -39.29
C GLY A 53 32.26 -33.72 -38.14
N ARG A 54 33.54 -33.42 -38.40
CA ARG A 54 34.48 -32.84 -37.41
C ARG A 54 34.44 -31.31 -37.34
N LEU A 55 33.56 -30.65 -38.11
CA LEU A 55 33.48 -29.20 -38.21
C LEU A 55 32.20 -28.68 -37.54
N SER A 56 32.36 -27.68 -36.69
CA SER A 56 31.29 -26.98 -35.97
C SER A 56 31.14 -25.57 -36.54
N PHE A 57 29.94 -25.21 -36.98
CA PHE A 57 29.63 -23.89 -37.53
C PHE A 57 28.67 -23.12 -36.60
N GLY A 58 29.01 -21.87 -36.28
CA GLY A 58 28.10 -20.97 -35.58
C GLY A 58 26.97 -20.48 -36.51
N THR A 59 25.77 -20.29 -35.95
CA THR A 59 24.57 -19.85 -36.67
C THR A 59 24.21 -18.37 -36.45
N GLY A 60 25.16 -17.59 -35.96
CA GLY A 60 25.00 -16.15 -35.67
C GLY A 60 24.50 -15.90 -34.25
N ALA A 61 23.84 -14.76 -34.02
CA ALA A 61 23.29 -14.39 -32.71
C ALA A 61 21.76 -14.53 -32.73
N TRP A 62 21.18 -14.90 -31.60
CA TRP A 62 19.73 -15.03 -31.38
C TRP A 62 19.32 -14.14 -30.22
N ALA A 63 18.16 -13.47 -30.32
CA ALA A 63 17.55 -12.81 -29.18
C ALA A 63 16.92 -13.88 -28.28
N LYS A 64 17.42 -14.02 -27.05
CA LYS A 64 16.97 -15.03 -26.09
C LYS A 64 15.72 -14.57 -25.34
N SER A 65 15.73 -13.32 -24.87
CA SER A 65 14.71 -12.74 -24.01
C SER A 65 14.82 -11.22 -23.98
N VAL A 66 13.76 -10.57 -23.47
CA VAL A 66 13.84 -9.18 -23.02
C VAL A 66 13.81 -9.21 -21.49
N SER A 67 14.95 -8.90 -20.87
CA SER A 67 15.08 -8.84 -19.41
C SER A 67 14.80 -7.42 -18.91
N ARG A 68 14.37 -7.33 -17.65
CA ARG A 68 14.20 -6.06 -16.93
C ARG A 68 15.44 -5.80 -16.08
N VAL A 69 15.89 -4.55 -16.05
CA VAL A 69 16.97 -4.10 -15.18
C VAL A 69 16.33 -3.51 -13.93
N SER A 70 16.34 -4.28 -12.83
CA SER A 70 15.86 -3.87 -11.51
C SER A 70 16.78 -4.38 -10.41
N ASP A 71 16.82 -3.68 -9.28
CA ASP A 71 17.56 -4.09 -8.08
C ASP A 71 16.56 -4.44 -6.99
N GLU A 72 16.33 -5.75 -6.81
CA GLU A 72 15.34 -6.26 -5.86
C GLU A 72 15.68 -5.88 -4.40
N TYR A 73 16.96 -5.72 -4.07
CA TYR A 73 17.36 -5.32 -2.73
C TYR A 73 17.01 -3.86 -2.48
N LEU A 74 17.29 -2.98 -3.44
CA LEU A 74 16.91 -1.57 -3.36
C LEU A 74 15.39 -1.40 -3.33
N ASP A 75 14.66 -2.15 -4.15
CA ASP A 75 13.20 -2.11 -4.22
C ASP A 75 12.56 -2.48 -2.87
N ARG A 76 13.03 -3.56 -2.23
CA ARG A 76 12.58 -3.96 -0.89
C ARG A 76 12.87 -2.89 0.16
N ARG A 77 14.04 -2.25 0.09
CA ARG A 77 14.41 -1.18 1.02
C ARG A 77 13.54 0.06 0.83
N ILE A 78 13.30 0.48 -0.41
CA ILE A 78 12.40 1.59 -0.74
C ILE A 78 10.99 1.29 -0.23
N GLN A 79 10.51 0.07 -0.43
CA GLN A 79 9.19 -0.34 0.04
C GLN A 79 9.07 -0.27 1.57
N ALA A 80 10.07 -0.76 2.30
CA ALA A 80 10.08 -0.71 3.77
C ALA A 80 10.09 0.73 4.30
N GLU A 81 10.92 1.61 3.73
CA GLU A 81 10.96 3.01 4.15
C GLU A 81 9.69 3.79 3.75
N SER A 82 9.13 3.50 2.58
CA SER A 82 7.87 4.13 2.13
C SER A 82 6.71 3.78 3.06
N LYS A 83 6.66 2.53 3.55
CA LYS A 83 5.67 2.11 4.56
C LYS A 83 5.83 2.91 5.86
N ASN A 84 7.05 3.03 6.37
CA ASN A 84 7.32 3.78 7.59
C ASN A 84 6.93 5.26 7.45
N MET A 85 7.25 5.86 6.30
CA MET A 85 6.90 7.24 5.99
C MET A 85 5.37 7.43 5.98
N ALA A 86 4.64 6.59 5.25
CA ALA A 86 3.18 6.66 5.18
C ALA A 86 2.52 6.51 6.55
N ASN A 87 3.04 5.62 7.41
CA ASN A 87 2.55 5.44 8.77
C ASN A 87 2.70 6.71 9.63
N VAL A 88 3.86 7.38 9.54
CA VAL A 88 4.15 8.60 10.28
C VAL A 88 3.34 9.78 9.74
N GLU A 89 3.22 9.91 8.42
CA GLU A 89 2.40 10.96 7.78
C GLU A 89 0.93 10.87 8.19
N GLU A 90 0.33 9.67 8.18
CA GLU A 90 -1.06 9.51 8.60
C GLU A 90 -1.24 9.79 10.10
N LYS A 91 -0.28 9.38 10.94
CA LYS A 91 -0.31 9.74 12.37
C LYS A 91 -0.22 11.24 12.59
N ASP A 92 0.66 11.94 11.88
CA ASP A 92 0.84 13.38 11.98
C ASP A 92 -0.46 14.13 11.64
N ILE A 93 -1.16 13.74 10.57
CA ILE A 93 -2.45 14.32 10.18
C ILE A 93 -3.48 14.26 11.33
N TYR A 94 -3.65 13.08 11.95
CA TYR A 94 -4.64 12.91 13.01
C TYR A 94 -4.19 13.49 14.36
N LEU A 95 -2.88 13.52 14.63
CA LEU A 95 -2.33 14.22 15.79
C LEU A 95 -2.55 15.72 15.66
N GLN A 96 -2.30 16.34 14.50
CA GLN A 96 -2.57 17.76 14.27
C GLN A 96 -4.06 18.10 14.43
N GLN A 97 -4.97 17.25 13.93
CA GLN A 97 -6.41 17.42 14.17
C GLN A 97 -6.74 17.36 15.66
N THR A 98 -6.11 16.45 16.39
CA THR A 98 -6.29 16.31 17.85
C THR A 98 -5.72 17.52 18.59
N GLU A 99 -4.55 18.01 18.22
CA GLU A 99 -3.93 19.22 18.79
C GLU A 99 -4.80 20.45 18.61
N GLN A 100 -5.48 20.59 17.46
CA GLN A 100 -6.40 21.70 17.21
C GLN A 100 -7.60 21.72 18.17
N ILE A 101 -8.08 20.56 18.62
CA ILE A 101 -9.17 20.45 19.62
C ILE A 101 -8.75 21.04 20.97
N PHE A 102 -7.47 20.85 21.32
CA PHE A 102 -6.88 21.37 22.55
C PHE A 102 -6.24 22.76 22.38
N ASN A 103 -6.31 23.37 21.19
CA ASN A 103 -5.65 24.64 20.94
C ASN A 103 -6.38 25.79 21.64
N GLU A 104 -5.75 26.31 22.70
CA GLU A 104 -6.28 27.37 23.56
C GLU A 104 -5.92 28.79 23.05
N SER A 105 -5.33 28.95 21.86
CA SER A 105 -4.80 30.24 21.40
C SER A 105 -5.85 31.33 21.11
N ASN A 106 -7.12 30.94 20.86
CA ASN A 106 -8.17 31.87 20.40
C ASN A 106 -9.38 31.99 21.36
N ASN A 107 -9.42 31.23 22.47
CA ASN A 107 -10.54 31.22 23.44
C ASN A 107 -10.02 30.92 24.86
N ASP A 108 -10.84 31.18 25.89
CA ASP A 108 -10.57 30.71 27.25
C ASP A 108 -10.37 29.18 27.22
N GLY A 109 -9.13 28.73 27.34
CA GLY A 109 -8.77 27.32 27.34
C GLY A 109 -9.37 26.54 28.51
N LEU A 110 -9.31 25.21 28.45
CA LEU A 110 -9.82 24.34 29.51
C LEU A 110 -9.20 24.70 30.87
N ASN A 111 -7.90 25.06 30.86
CA ASN A 111 -7.20 25.52 32.07
C ASN A 111 -7.82 26.79 32.65
N GLN A 112 -8.14 27.78 31.81
CA GLN A 112 -8.71 29.05 32.25
C GLN A 112 -10.16 28.87 32.72
N LEU A 113 -10.97 28.09 32.00
CA LEU A 113 -12.33 27.76 32.39
C LEU A 113 -12.38 26.99 33.71
N SER A 114 -11.44 26.06 33.91
CA SER A 114 -11.30 25.32 35.17
C SER A 114 -10.92 26.26 36.32
N ALA A 115 -9.93 27.15 36.11
CA ALA A 115 -9.54 28.14 37.10
C ALA A 115 -10.70 29.08 37.47
N LYS A 116 -11.45 29.56 36.48
CA LYS A 116 -12.64 30.40 36.67
C LYS A 116 -13.71 29.69 37.49
N PHE A 117 -14.02 28.44 37.16
CA PHE A 117 -14.95 27.62 37.91
C PHE A 117 -14.55 27.50 39.39
N PHE A 118 -13.31 27.12 39.68
CA PHE A 118 -12.83 26.97 41.06
C PHE A 118 -12.76 28.31 41.81
N ASN A 119 -12.47 29.42 41.13
CA ASN A 119 -12.47 30.75 41.72
C ASN A 119 -13.88 31.21 42.09
N GLU A 120 -14.87 31.00 41.23
CA GLU A 120 -16.27 31.31 41.55
C GLU A 120 -16.80 30.41 42.68
N PHE A 121 -16.44 29.12 42.69
CA PHE A 121 -16.77 28.22 43.79
C PHE A 121 -16.17 28.68 45.13
N ARG A 122 -14.96 29.23 45.11
CA ARG A 122 -14.33 29.82 46.30
C ARG A 122 -15.09 31.03 46.82
N LYS A 123 -15.55 31.93 45.93
CA LYS A 123 -16.41 33.06 46.33
C LYS A 123 -17.72 32.59 46.96
N LEU A 124 -18.32 31.52 46.44
CA LEU A 124 -19.53 30.94 47.02
C LEU A 124 -19.27 30.39 48.44
N SER A 125 -18.09 29.85 48.71
CA SER A 125 -17.73 29.38 50.05
C SER A 125 -17.65 30.51 51.08
N THR A 126 -17.32 31.74 50.65
CA THR A 126 -17.25 32.93 51.51
C THR A 126 -18.61 33.60 51.74
N ASP A 127 -19.54 33.49 50.79
CA ASP A 127 -20.92 33.99 50.93
C ASP A 127 -21.90 33.11 50.14
N THR A 128 -22.55 32.20 50.85
CA THR A 128 -23.51 31.25 50.29
C THR A 128 -24.90 31.85 50.09
N SER A 129 -25.18 33.00 50.71
CA SER A 129 -26.50 33.64 50.73
C SER A 129 -26.77 34.48 49.48
N SER A 130 -25.72 35.02 48.87
CA SER A 130 -25.78 35.85 47.67
C SER A 130 -26.28 35.08 46.43
N SER A 131 -27.42 35.52 45.89
CA SER A 131 -27.98 34.99 44.63
C SER A 131 -27.09 35.29 43.42
N ALA A 132 -26.39 36.44 43.42
CA ALA A 132 -25.48 36.83 42.35
C ALA A 132 -24.27 35.88 42.27
N ILE A 133 -23.68 35.50 43.41
CA ILE A 133 -22.55 34.56 43.45
C ILE A 133 -22.99 33.16 43.00
N ARG A 134 -24.17 32.69 43.44
CA ARG A 134 -24.72 31.40 42.95
C ARG A 134 -24.94 31.40 41.43
N ALA A 135 -25.43 32.50 40.86
CA ALA A 135 -25.60 32.64 39.42
C ALA A 135 -24.26 32.61 38.68
N SER A 136 -23.23 33.27 39.21
CA SER A 136 -21.87 33.28 38.65
C SER A 136 -21.23 31.89 38.62
N VAL A 137 -21.35 31.12 39.71
CA VAL A 137 -20.89 29.71 39.76
C VAL A 137 -21.60 28.86 38.72
N ARG A 138 -22.92 29.00 38.58
CA ARG A 138 -23.70 28.28 37.57
C ARG A 138 -23.19 28.59 36.16
N GLU A 139 -22.95 29.86 35.86
CA GLU A 139 -22.45 30.29 34.55
C GLU A 139 -21.06 29.72 34.26
N ALA A 140 -20.12 29.79 35.21
CA ALA A 140 -18.80 29.18 35.08
C ALA A 140 -18.88 27.65 34.87
N SER A 141 -19.82 26.97 35.55
CA SER A 141 -20.07 25.54 35.38
C SER A 141 -20.62 25.21 33.99
N VAL A 142 -21.53 26.03 33.45
CA VAL A 142 -22.08 25.85 32.10
C VAL A 142 -20.99 26.04 31.06
N GLN A 143 -20.11 27.04 31.22
CA GLN A 143 -18.99 27.28 30.32
C GLN A 143 -18.01 26.11 30.30
N LEU A 144 -17.54 25.65 31.48
CA LEU A 144 -16.61 24.53 31.60
C LEU A 144 -17.20 23.23 31.02
N THR A 145 -18.43 22.87 31.41
CA THR A 145 -19.07 21.65 30.89
C THR A 145 -19.44 21.75 29.41
N GLY A 146 -19.67 22.95 28.89
CA GLY A 146 -19.89 23.21 27.48
C GLY A 146 -18.63 22.92 26.66
N ASP A 147 -17.48 23.39 27.16
CA ASP A 147 -16.15 23.18 26.56
C ASP A 147 -15.75 21.70 26.56
N ILE A 148 -15.91 21.00 27.70
CA ILE A 148 -15.69 19.55 27.81
C ILE A 148 -16.55 18.78 26.81
N ARG A 149 -17.84 19.14 26.68
CA ARG A 149 -18.75 18.52 25.71
C ARG A 149 -18.38 18.86 24.26
N ARG A 150 -17.78 20.02 23.98
CA ARG A 150 -17.25 20.35 22.66
C ARG A 150 -16.09 19.42 22.31
N MET A 151 -15.08 19.33 23.17
CA MET A 151 -13.92 18.47 22.96
C MET A 151 -14.31 17.00 22.77
N ASP A 152 -15.24 16.47 23.58
CA ASP A 152 -15.74 15.10 23.43
C ASP A 152 -16.39 14.87 22.04
N ARG A 153 -17.19 15.83 21.55
CA ARG A 153 -17.78 15.73 20.21
C ARG A 153 -16.73 15.79 19.10
N GLU A 154 -15.76 16.68 19.21
CA GLU A 154 -14.71 16.84 18.20
C GLU A 154 -13.79 15.61 18.15
N LEU A 155 -13.41 15.04 19.31
CA LEU A 155 -12.65 13.79 19.38
C LEU A 155 -13.41 12.62 18.77
N LYS A 156 -14.73 12.54 18.98
CA LYS A 156 -15.59 11.54 18.33
C LYS A 156 -15.64 11.71 16.82
N GLU A 157 -15.64 12.95 16.33
CA GLU A 157 -15.61 13.21 14.89
C GLU A 157 -14.26 12.83 14.27
N VAL A 158 -13.13 13.10 14.95
CA VAL A 158 -11.80 12.62 14.53
C VAL A 158 -11.79 11.09 14.44
N ALA A 159 -12.30 10.39 15.46
CA ALA A 159 -12.40 8.93 15.44
C ALA A 159 -13.26 8.41 14.27
N LYS A 160 -14.39 9.06 13.98
CA LYS A 160 -15.25 8.71 12.85
C LYS A 160 -14.59 8.97 11.49
N ASN A 161 -13.78 10.01 11.38
CA ASN A 161 -13.00 10.30 10.18
C ASN A 161 -11.93 9.23 9.95
N ILE A 162 -11.26 8.77 11.01
CA ILE A 162 -10.34 7.62 10.96
C ILE A 162 -11.09 6.37 10.48
N ASP A 163 -12.25 6.06 11.06
CA ASP A 163 -13.07 4.91 10.65
C ASP A 163 -13.40 4.96 9.14
N THR A 164 -13.85 6.12 8.65
CA THR A 164 -14.20 6.33 7.24
C THR A 164 -12.97 6.17 6.33
N ARG A 165 -11.80 6.63 6.78
CA ARG A 165 -10.54 6.50 6.04
C ARG A 165 -10.09 5.04 5.95
N ILE A 166 -10.22 4.27 7.04
CA ILE A 166 -9.93 2.82 7.07
C ILE A 166 -10.81 2.08 6.07
N GLU A 167 -12.11 2.38 6.00
CA GLU A 167 -13.01 1.80 4.99
C GLU A 167 -12.56 2.13 3.55
N GLY A 168 -12.06 3.35 3.34
CA GLY A 168 -11.45 3.77 2.08
C GLY A 168 -10.24 2.93 1.71
N TYR A 169 -9.28 2.79 2.63
CA TYR A 169 -8.08 1.98 2.41
C TYR A 169 -8.39 0.51 2.14
N VAL A 170 -9.38 -0.07 2.85
CA VAL A 170 -9.78 -1.46 2.60
C VAL A 170 -10.37 -1.63 1.20
N ARG A 171 -11.16 -0.66 0.70
CA ARG A 171 -11.64 -0.68 -0.68
C ARG A 171 -10.50 -0.60 -1.70
N GLU A 172 -9.51 0.25 -1.44
CA GLU A 172 -8.34 0.41 -2.30
C GLU A 172 -7.46 -0.84 -2.32
N VAL A 173 -7.17 -1.41 -1.15
CA VAL A 173 -6.46 -2.69 -0.99
C VAL A 173 -7.17 -3.80 -1.76
N ASN A 174 -8.49 -3.91 -1.67
CA ASN A 174 -9.27 -4.90 -2.42
C ASN A 174 -9.19 -4.66 -3.95
N SER A 175 -9.18 -3.41 -4.39
CA SER A 175 -9.03 -3.05 -5.80
C SER A 175 -7.65 -3.43 -6.32
N LEU A 176 -6.59 -3.10 -5.59
CA LEU A 176 -5.20 -3.45 -5.93
C LEU A 176 -4.99 -4.97 -5.93
N ALA A 177 -5.55 -5.69 -4.95
CA ALA A 177 -5.48 -7.15 -4.90
C ALA A 177 -6.20 -7.78 -6.11
N LYS A 178 -7.34 -7.21 -6.54
CA LYS A 178 -8.03 -7.63 -7.76
C LYS A 178 -7.18 -7.37 -9.01
N GLU A 179 -6.55 -6.20 -9.11
CA GLU A 179 -5.65 -5.86 -10.22
C GLU A 179 -4.46 -6.82 -10.29
N VAL A 180 -3.84 -7.15 -9.15
CA VAL A 180 -2.75 -8.14 -9.09
C VAL A 180 -3.20 -9.52 -9.57
N ARG A 181 -4.40 -9.96 -9.17
CA ARG A 181 -4.98 -11.22 -9.67
C ARG A 181 -5.16 -11.18 -11.19
N ASP A 182 -5.75 -10.11 -11.72
CA ASP A 182 -6.01 -9.98 -13.16
C ASP A 182 -4.70 -9.96 -13.96
N LEU A 183 -3.68 -9.25 -13.46
CA LEU A 183 -2.34 -9.23 -14.05
C LEU A 183 -1.66 -10.60 -13.99
N ASN A 184 -1.84 -11.37 -12.91
CA ASN A 184 -1.32 -12.74 -12.85
C ASN A 184 -1.92 -13.63 -13.95
N LEU A 185 -3.22 -13.52 -14.22
CA LEU A 185 -3.89 -14.27 -15.29
C LEU A 185 -3.41 -13.86 -16.68
N ASP A 186 -3.21 -12.56 -16.91
CA ASP A 186 -2.72 -12.06 -18.20
C ASP A 186 -1.26 -12.45 -18.44
N ILE A 187 -0.43 -12.45 -17.40
CA ILE A 187 0.94 -12.96 -17.44
C ILE A 187 0.94 -14.46 -17.77
N GLU A 188 0.12 -15.26 -17.08
CA GLU A 188 0.03 -16.70 -17.33
C GLU A 188 -0.36 -16.97 -18.80
N LYS A 189 -1.35 -16.25 -19.34
CA LYS A 189 -1.74 -16.35 -20.76
C LYS A 189 -0.61 -15.96 -21.72
N ALA A 190 0.14 -14.92 -21.42
CA ALA A 190 1.26 -14.48 -22.25
C ALA A 190 2.42 -15.50 -22.26
N GLU A 191 2.67 -16.15 -21.12
CA GLU A 191 3.73 -17.15 -20.94
C GLU A 191 3.36 -18.53 -21.51
N LEU A 192 2.08 -18.92 -21.49
CA LEU A 192 1.60 -20.16 -22.12
C LEU A 192 1.93 -20.24 -23.63
N GLY A 193 2.04 -19.09 -24.30
CA GLY A 193 2.48 -19.00 -25.70
C GLY A 193 4.00 -19.08 -25.90
N GLY A 194 4.78 -19.30 -24.84
CA GLY A 194 6.25 -19.24 -24.86
C GLY A 194 6.81 -17.81 -24.92
N GLY A 195 5.95 -16.79 -24.73
CA GLY A 195 6.33 -15.38 -24.73
C GLY A 195 6.74 -14.88 -23.34
N GLN A 196 7.20 -13.63 -23.29
CA GLN A 196 7.42 -12.87 -22.04
C GLN A 196 6.58 -11.59 -22.10
N ALA A 197 6.14 -11.10 -20.94
CA ALA A 197 5.38 -9.85 -20.85
C ALA A 197 6.01 -8.86 -19.85
N PRO A 198 7.17 -8.25 -20.17
CA PRO A 198 7.87 -7.32 -19.28
C PRO A 198 6.99 -6.17 -18.76
N ASP A 199 6.17 -5.59 -19.62
CA ASP A 199 5.27 -4.49 -19.25
C ASP A 199 4.17 -4.94 -18.26
N LEU A 200 3.71 -6.20 -18.34
CA LEU A 200 2.75 -6.76 -17.37
C LEU A 200 3.43 -7.02 -16.02
N TYR A 201 4.69 -7.44 -16.02
CA TYR A 201 5.46 -7.57 -14.78
C TYR A 201 5.62 -6.22 -14.09
N ASP A 202 5.92 -5.15 -14.83
CA ASP A 202 6.07 -3.80 -14.28
C ASP A 202 4.75 -3.30 -13.66
N LYS A 203 3.62 -3.50 -14.35
CA LYS A 203 2.29 -3.16 -13.79
C LYS A 203 1.99 -3.95 -12.52
N ARG A 204 2.30 -5.24 -12.50
CA ARG A 204 2.04 -6.09 -11.31
C ARG A 204 2.92 -5.66 -10.15
N ASP A 205 4.20 -5.39 -10.41
CA ASP A 205 5.15 -4.99 -9.38
C ASP A 205 4.78 -3.60 -8.82
N LEU A 206 4.28 -2.69 -9.67
CA LEU A 206 3.72 -1.40 -9.23
C LEU A 206 2.48 -1.58 -8.34
N ALA A 207 1.54 -2.43 -8.75
CA ALA A 207 0.35 -2.73 -7.95
C ALA A 207 0.71 -3.36 -6.59
N LEU A 208 1.68 -4.29 -6.58
CA LEU A 208 2.22 -4.88 -5.35
C LEU A 208 2.92 -3.86 -4.46
N LYS A 209 3.64 -2.90 -5.05
CA LYS A 209 4.29 -1.80 -4.31
C LYS A 209 3.26 -0.91 -3.63
N LYS A 210 2.21 -0.51 -4.35
CA LYS A 210 1.08 0.29 -3.80
C LYS A 210 0.32 -0.48 -2.72
N LEU A 211 0.11 -1.77 -2.93
CA LEU A 211 -0.52 -2.65 -1.93
C LEU A 211 0.34 -2.75 -0.66
N GLY A 212 1.66 -2.92 -0.83
CA GLY A 212 2.61 -3.04 0.27
C GLY A 212 2.88 -1.75 1.04
N SER A 213 2.59 -0.57 0.47
CA SER A 213 2.62 0.69 1.22
C SER A 213 1.38 0.88 2.11
N MET A 214 0.27 0.20 1.81
CA MET A 214 -0.98 0.29 2.58
C MET A 214 -1.13 -0.84 3.59
N ALA A 215 -0.62 -2.03 3.28
CA ALA A 215 -0.74 -3.20 4.13
C ALA A 215 0.56 -4.01 4.10
N GLU A 216 0.89 -4.64 5.23
CA GLU A 216 2.06 -5.51 5.27
C GLU A 216 1.79 -6.84 4.57
N ILE A 217 2.32 -6.97 3.37
CA ILE A 217 2.16 -8.16 2.52
C ILE A 217 3.46 -8.95 2.39
N SER A 218 3.32 -10.26 2.23
CA SER A 218 4.36 -11.15 1.75
C SER A 218 3.93 -11.78 0.43
N THR A 219 4.85 -11.82 -0.52
CA THR A 219 4.62 -12.37 -1.85
C THR A 219 5.42 -13.65 -2.05
N ASN A 220 4.83 -14.63 -2.71
CA ASN A 220 5.52 -15.87 -3.09
C ASN A 220 5.20 -16.17 -4.56
N ARG A 221 6.23 -16.46 -5.35
CA ARG A 221 6.08 -16.80 -6.77
C ARG A 221 6.06 -18.31 -6.93
N ASP A 222 5.02 -18.84 -7.57
CA ASP A 222 4.90 -20.26 -7.88
C ASP A 222 5.76 -20.68 -9.09
N LYS A 223 5.77 -21.98 -9.39
CA LYS A 223 6.53 -22.56 -10.52
C LYS A 223 6.01 -22.11 -11.90
N ASN A 224 4.81 -21.55 -11.95
CA ASN A 224 4.15 -21.08 -13.16
C ASN A 224 4.21 -19.53 -13.28
N GLY A 225 5.04 -18.86 -12.48
CA GLY A 225 5.22 -17.40 -12.53
C GLY A 225 4.13 -16.59 -11.84
N ARG A 226 3.11 -17.23 -11.25
CA ARG A 226 2.02 -16.57 -10.53
C ARG A 226 2.48 -16.13 -9.15
N ILE A 227 2.02 -14.95 -8.73
CA ILE A 227 2.32 -14.43 -7.40
C ILE A 227 1.13 -14.64 -6.48
N THR A 228 1.38 -15.35 -5.38
CA THR A 228 0.47 -15.40 -4.22
C THR A 228 0.79 -14.23 -3.31
N VAL A 229 -0.26 -13.51 -2.88
CA VAL A 229 -0.14 -12.38 -1.95
C VAL A 229 -0.81 -12.75 -0.62
N ASN A 230 -0.02 -12.74 0.44
CA ASN A 230 -0.50 -12.97 1.80
C ASN A 230 -0.33 -11.69 2.63
N MET A 231 -1.26 -11.40 3.50
CA MET A 231 -1.13 -10.33 4.49
C MET A 231 -0.55 -10.92 5.79
N GLN A 232 0.66 -10.49 6.12
CA GLN A 232 1.46 -10.96 7.28
C GLN A 232 1.44 -12.48 7.55
N GLY A 233 1.32 -13.31 6.50
CA GLY A 233 1.25 -14.78 6.66
C GLY A 233 0.01 -15.30 7.39
N HIS A 234 -0.98 -14.44 7.66
CA HIS A 234 -2.20 -14.80 8.41
C HIS A 234 -3.43 -14.94 7.53
N ALA A 235 -3.43 -14.29 6.37
CA ALA A 235 -4.52 -14.43 5.41
C ALA A 235 -4.02 -14.23 3.99
N ALA A 236 -4.49 -15.06 3.08
CA ALA A 236 -4.21 -14.90 1.67
C ALA A 236 -5.20 -13.92 1.05
N LEU A 237 -4.70 -12.92 0.33
CA LEU A 237 -5.52 -11.97 -0.44
C LEU A 237 -5.70 -12.44 -1.88
N VAL A 238 -4.63 -12.95 -2.49
CA VAL A 238 -4.62 -13.44 -3.88
C VAL A 238 -3.94 -14.79 -3.90
N VAL A 239 -4.65 -15.82 -4.38
CA VAL A 239 -4.13 -17.19 -4.56
C VAL A 239 -4.57 -17.72 -5.92
N GLY A 240 -3.66 -17.77 -6.88
CA GLY A 240 -4.01 -18.15 -8.25
C GLY A 240 -5.08 -17.22 -8.82
N GLU A 241 -6.23 -17.78 -9.18
CA GLU A 241 -7.39 -17.04 -9.71
C GLU A 241 -8.33 -16.50 -8.61
N ASN A 242 -8.09 -16.90 -7.35
CA ASN A 242 -8.97 -16.54 -6.24
C ASN A 242 -8.55 -15.21 -5.61
N LEU A 243 -9.56 -14.38 -5.32
CA LEU A 243 -9.43 -13.15 -4.55
C LEU A 243 -10.24 -13.31 -3.25
N ASN A 244 -9.57 -13.14 -2.13
CA ASN A 244 -10.18 -13.15 -0.80
C ASN A 244 -10.20 -11.71 -0.28
N PRO A 245 -11.32 -10.97 -0.45
CA PRO A 245 -11.37 -9.56 -0.10
C PRO A 245 -11.33 -9.35 1.41
N LEU A 246 -10.81 -8.20 1.80
CA LEU A 246 -10.93 -7.65 3.13
C LEU A 246 -12.33 -7.08 3.36
N GLU A 247 -12.88 -7.31 4.55
CA GLU A 247 -14.14 -6.74 5.02
C GLU A 247 -13.91 -6.00 6.34
N VAL A 248 -14.52 -4.82 6.46
CA VAL A 248 -14.52 -4.03 7.68
C VAL A 248 -15.82 -4.30 8.42
N LEU A 249 -15.73 -4.76 9.66
CA LEU A 249 -16.89 -4.98 10.52
C LEU A 249 -16.73 -4.22 11.84
N ARG A 250 -17.81 -3.60 12.32
CA ARG A 250 -17.86 -3.06 13.68
C ARG A 250 -17.98 -4.21 14.65
N THR A 251 -17.04 -4.31 15.59
CA THR A 251 -17.01 -5.37 16.60
C THR A 251 -17.37 -4.86 17.99
N PRO A 252 -17.93 -5.72 18.86
CA PRO A 252 -18.17 -5.39 20.26
C PRO A 252 -16.87 -5.02 20.99
N PRO A 253 -16.94 -4.24 22.08
CA PRO A 253 -15.79 -3.90 22.90
C PRO A 253 -15.09 -5.16 23.42
N ASP A 254 -13.76 -5.14 23.43
CA ASP A 254 -12.92 -6.21 23.96
C ASP A 254 -11.93 -5.64 24.98
N PRO A 255 -12.22 -5.76 26.29
CA PRO A 255 -11.38 -5.24 27.36
C PRO A 255 -9.97 -5.84 27.39
N ALA A 256 -9.78 -7.07 26.89
CA ALA A 256 -8.48 -7.74 26.90
C ALA A 256 -7.48 -7.15 25.89
N SER A 257 -7.98 -6.51 24.83
CA SER A 257 -7.17 -5.80 23.83
C SER A 257 -7.25 -4.28 23.96
N GLY A 258 -7.92 -3.76 25.00
CA GLY A 258 -8.14 -2.32 25.20
C GLY A 258 -9.14 -1.70 24.21
N LYS A 259 -9.92 -2.52 23.50
CA LYS A 259 -10.86 -2.08 22.46
C LYS A 259 -12.09 -1.45 23.06
N LYS A 260 -12.36 -0.21 22.65
CA LYS A 260 -13.59 0.52 23.00
C LYS A 260 -14.75 0.07 22.13
N GLU A 261 -15.96 0.36 22.58
CA GLU A 261 -17.18 0.03 21.85
C GLU A 261 -17.23 0.78 20.50
N GLY A 262 -17.55 0.05 19.43
CA GLY A 262 -17.65 0.62 18.08
C GLY A 262 -16.36 0.61 17.25
N SER A 263 -15.24 0.08 17.78
CA SER A 263 -13.99 -0.09 17.02
C SER A 263 -14.17 -0.99 15.80
N LEU A 264 -13.50 -0.61 14.69
CA LEU A 264 -13.47 -1.38 13.46
C LEU A 264 -12.49 -2.55 13.56
N ASP A 265 -12.94 -3.70 13.08
CA ASP A 265 -12.10 -4.85 12.85
C ASP A 265 -12.05 -5.22 11.37
N ILE A 266 -10.85 -5.53 10.90
CA ILE A 266 -10.61 -5.98 9.53
C ILE A 266 -10.58 -7.50 9.53
N PHE A 267 -11.34 -8.09 8.62
CA PHE A 267 -11.46 -9.52 8.41
C PHE A 267 -11.08 -9.87 6.97
N VAL A 268 -10.57 -11.08 6.75
CA VAL A 268 -10.49 -11.64 5.40
C VAL A 268 -11.67 -12.56 5.18
N LYS A 269 -12.30 -12.41 4.01
CA LYS A 269 -13.29 -13.33 3.50
C LYS A 269 -12.60 -14.55 2.88
N ASP A 270 -12.23 -15.49 3.74
CA ASP A 270 -11.99 -16.90 3.40
C ASP A 270 -13.25 -17.68 3.88
N PRO A 271 -13.47 -18.99 3.61
CA PRO A 271 -14.71 -19.66 4.04
C PRO A 271 -14.95 -19.61 5.57
N VAL A 272 -13.97 -19.14 6.35
CA VAL A 272 -14.14 -18.63 7.71
C VAL A 272 -13.57 -17.20 7.82
N LEU A 273 -14.37 -16.25 8.32
CA LEU A 273 -13.93 -14.88 8.61
C LEU A 273 -12.76 -14.90 9.62
N THR A 274 -11.58 -14.48 9.16
CA THR A 274 -10.39 -14.43 10.02
C THR A 274 -10.08 -12.99 10.40
N LYS A 275 -10.15 -12.68 11.70
CA LYS A 275 -9.83 -11.35 12.27
C LYS A 275 -8.34 -11.05 12.19
N LEU A 276 -7.99 -9.84 11.76
CA LEU A 276 -6.61 -9.42 11.52
C LEU A 276 -6.13 -8.30 12.44
N THR A 277 -7.02 -7.47 12.96
CA THR A 277 -6.69 -6.24 13.70
C THR A 277 -5.77 -6.44 14.90
N ASN A 278 -5.80 -7.60 15.56
CA ASN A 278 -4.94 -7.90 16.72
C ASN A 278 -3.71 -8.75 16.35
N ARG A 279 -3.58 -9.11 15.07
CA ARG A 279 -2.47 -9.90 14.53
C ARG A 279 -1.53 -9.04 13.69
N ILE A 280 -2.02 -7.90 13.19
CA ILE A 280 -1.24 -6.86 12.54
C ILE A 280 -0.72 -5.88 13.59
N THR A 281 0.51 -6.09 14.03
CA THR A 281 1.21 -5.19 14.97
C THR A 281 1.85 -3.98 14.28
N THR A 282 1.96 -4.00 12.96
CA THR A 282 2.59 -2.96 12.15
C THR A 282 1.90 -2.79 10.79
N GLY A 283 1.07 -1.76 10.68
CA GLY A 283 0.56 -1.21 9.42
C GLY A 283 0.68 0.30 9.53
#